data_AF-A0A2R4VZ91-F1
#
_entry.id   AF-A0A2R4VZ91-F1
#
_cell.length_a   1.000
_cell.length_b   1.000
_cell.length_c   1.000
_cell.angle_alpha   90.00
_cell.angle_beta   90.00
_cell.angle_gamma   90.00
#
_symmetry.space_group_name_H-M   'P 1'
#
loop_
_entity.id
_entity.type
_entity.pdbx_description
1 polymer ?
#
loop_
_entity_poly.entity_id
_entity_poly.type
_entity_poly.pdbx_seq_one_letter_code
_entity_poly.pdbx_strand_id
1 'polypeptide(L)'
;MSVDPVFIGIAGDSGAGKSTFVKDIATLLGRDKVRTISFDDYHSLDRVERKAIGITPLHPRANNLGLAIEHLFLLKQGKKVLKPVYDHSTGSFGDPEWVVPVPYIICEGLHPFFFRSLAELYDMKVYYDTQMDLKFNWKVKRDTAERGYTVEQVAKEIRLRQRDIRNFVEPQCALADIIIKLKISKTSSSAIGVDWKEPVDDPWLKKYLKSCNFDDWKCFNEWYAGRKMNVFGIQSDLTQDQLKELSSIFSISQDVLSKVKEKEVVPYRTMLVLFATRIKQIRASKDKEEKVVFKDAV
;
A
#
# COMPACT_ATOMS: atom_id res chain seq x y z
N MET A 1 -3.27 -13.17 -25.40
CA MET A 1 -2.07 -12.41 -24.99
C MET A 1 -1.92 -12.58 -23.49
N SER A 2 -0.78 -13.08 -23.00
CA SER A 2 -0.53 -13.08 -21.55
C SER A 2 -0.24 -11.66 -21.12
N VAL A 3 -0.98 -11.15 -20.15
CA VAL A 3 -0.72 -9.84 -19.56
C VAL A 3 0.49 -9.99 -18.62
N ASP A 4 1.58 -9.24 -18.79
CA ASP A 4 2.60 -9.06 -17.74
C ASP A 4 2.07 -8.05 -16.70
N PRO A 5 1.61 -8.47 -15.52
CA PRO A 5 1.01 -7.56 -14.55
C PRO A 5 2.05 -6.61 -13.93
N VAL A 6 1.60 -5.44 -13.50
CA VAL A 6 2.35 -4.63 -12.52
C VAL A 6 2.00 -5.13 -11.13
N PHE A 7 2.98 -5.68 -10.42
CA PHE A 7 2.86 -6.16 -9.04
C PHE A 7 3.25 -5.04 -8.07
N ILE A 8 2.29 -4.62 -7.25
CA ILE A 8 2.51 -3.66 -6.17
C ILE A 8 2.32 -4.38 -4.85
N GLY A 9 3.30 -4.29 -3.95
CA GLY A 9 3.11 -4.73 -2.58
C GLY A 9 2.87 -3.55 -1.65
N ILE A 10 2.06 -3.75 -0.61
CA ILE A 10 1.72 -2.73 0.37
C ILE A 10 1.76 -3.37 1.76
N ALA A 11 2.90 -3.24 2.43
CA ALA A 11 3.10 -3.70 3.80
C ALA A 11 2.69 -2.62 4.81
N GLY A 12 2.26 -3.03 5.99
CA GLY A 12 2.02 -2.12 7.12
C GLY A 12 1.13 -2.77 8.18
N ASP A 13 1.01 -2.15 9.34
CA ASP A 13 0.23 -2.74 10.43
C ASP A 13 -1.29 -2.75 10.15
N SER A 14 -2.00 -3.66 10.82
CA SER A 14 -3.46 -3.67 10.91
C SER A 14 -3.99 -2.31 11.37
N GLY A 15 -5.07 -1.85 10.76
CA GLY A 15 -5.73 -0.60 11.12
C GLY A 15 -5.00 0.68 10.67
N ALA A 16 -3.89 0.56 9.92
CA ALA A 16 -3.24 1.73 9.31
C ALA A 16 -4.08 2.36 8.16
N GLY A 17 -5.13 1.69 7.68
CA GLY A 17 -5.94 2.19 6.56
C GLY A 17 -5.52 1.66 5.18
N LYS A 18 -4.70 0.60 5.14
CA LYS A 18 -4.24 -0.04 3.90
C LYS A 18 -5.39 -0.46 2.98
N SER A 19 -6.41 -1.13 3.50
CA SER A 19 -7.55 -1.61 2.69
C SER A 19 -8.31 -0.45 2.03
N THR A 20 -8.44 0.68 2.72
CA THR A 20 -9.00 1.92 2.15
C THR A 20 -8.10 2.46 1.04
N PHE A 21 -6.80 2.58 1.31
CA PHE A 21 -5.81 3.02 0.32
C PHE A 21 -5.82 2.15 -0.95
N VAL A 22 -5.84 0.83 -0.80
CA VAL A 22 -5.93 -0.12 -1.91
C VAL A 22 -7.21 0.05 -2.70
N LYS A 23 -8.36 0.18 -2.03
CA LYS A 23 -9.66 0.39 -2.69
C LYS A 23 -9.70 1.68 -3.50
N ASP A 24 -9.12 2.74 -2.97
CA ASP A 24 -9.09 4.05 -3.61
C ASP A 24 -8.15 4.05 -4.82
N ILE A 25 -6.96 3.46 -4.70
CA ILE A 25 -6.05 3.24 -5.84
C ILE A 25 -6.68 2.36 -6.91
N ALA A 26 -7.35 1.26 -6.53
CA ALA A 26 -8.04 0.39 -7.48
C ALA A 26 -9.13 1.16 -8.25
N THR A 27 -9.81 2.09 -7.59
CA THR A 27 -10.80 2.96 -8.23
C THR A 27 -10.14 3.88 -9.26
N LEU A 28 -8.99 4.49 -8.93
CA LEU A 28 -8.24 5.36 -9.85
C LEU A 28 -7.70 4.60 -11.07
N LEU A 29 -7.20 3.38 -10.89
CA LEU A 29 -6.65 2.55 -11.97
C LEU A 29 -7.73 1.88 -12.85
N GLY A 30 -8.98 1.79 -12.35
CA GLY A 30 -10.06 1.04 -12.97
C GLY A 30 -10.19 -0.34 -12.33
N ARG A 31 -11.28 -0.57 -11.59
CA ARG A 31 -11.45 -1.75 -10.73
C ARG A 31 -11.41 -3.07 -11.51
N ASP A 32 -11.86 -3.05 -12.77
CA ASP A 32 -11.81 -4.17 -13.70
C ASP A 32 -10.37 -4.59 -14.07
N LYS A 33 -9.40 -3.69 -13.93
CA LYS A 33 -7.99 -3.92 -14.28
C LYS A 33 -7.13 -4.30 -13.08
N VAL A 34 -7.71 -4.29 -11.87
CA VAL A 34 -6.98 -4.44 -10.61
C VAL A 34 -7.47 -5.67 -9.88
N ARG A 35 -6.53 -6.52 -9.48
CA ARG A 35 -6.78 -7.62 -8.56
C ARG A 35 -6.04 -7.38 -7.26
N THR A 36 -6.79 -7.32 -6.16
CA THR A 36 -6.21 -7.24 -4.82
C THR A 36 -6.04 -8.65 -4.26
N ILE A 37 -4.90 -8.89 -3.61
CA ILE A 37 -4.59 -10.10 -2.86
C ILE A 37 -4.27 -9.67 -1.43
N SER A 38 -5.09 -10.10 -0.46
CA SER A 38 -4.78 -9.87 0.95
C SER A 38 -3.85 -10.97 1.46
N PHE A 39 -2.83 -10.60 2.21
CA PHE A 39 -1.91 -11.55 2.83
C PHE A 39 -2.54 -12.27 4.03
N ASP A 40 -3.65 -11.73 4.56
CA ASP A 40 -4.42 -12.39 5.61
C ASP A 40 -5.09 -13.68 5.09
N ASP A 41 -5.35 -13.78 3.78
CA ASP A 41 -5.83 -15.02 3.14
C ASP A 41 -4.83 -16.18 3.28
N TYR A 42 -3.54 -15.86 3.44
CA TYR A 42 -2.47 -16.84 3.59
C TYR A 42 -2.18 -17.15 5.06
N HIS A 43 -3.08 -16.87 6.00
CA HIS A 43 -2.95 -17.42 7.33
C HIS A 43 -2.88 -18.96 7.28
N SER A 44 -1.96 -19.54 8.06
CA SER A 44 -1.86 -21.00 8.22
C SER A 44 -2.66 -21.52 9.41
N LEU A 45 -3.08 -20.61 10.29
CA LEU A 45 -3.82 -20.90 11.51
C LEU A 45 -5.00 -19.94 11.62
N ASP A 46 -6.15 -20.45 12.02
CA ASP A 46 -7.35 -19.67 12.26
C ASP A 46 -7.29 -18.88 13.59
N ARG A 47 -8.34 -18.14 13.94
CA ARG A 47 -8.38 -17.35 15.17
C ARG A 47 -8.33 -18.20 16.44
N VAL A 48 -8.96 -19.38 16.44
CA VAL A 48 -9.04 -20.29 17.58
C VAL A 48 -7.70 -20.97 17.79
N GLU A 49 -7.11 -21.49 16.72
CA GLU A 49 -5.80 -22.16 16.72
C GLU A 49 -4.69 -21.23 17.19
N ARG A 50 -4.62 -20.00 16.65
CA ARG A 50 -3.64 -18.99 17.10
C ARG A 50 -3.76 -18.67 18.59
N LYS A 51 -5.00 -18.59 19.10
CA LYS A 51 -5.25 -18.35 20.53
C LYS A 51 -4.80 -19.54 21.38
N ALA A 52 -5.05 -20.77 20.93
CA ALA A 52 -4.66 -21.99 21.65
C ALA A 52 -3.14 -22.10 21.83
N ILE A 53 -2.36 -21.69 20.82
CA ILE A 53 -0.89 -21.73 20.87
C ILE A 53 -0.24 -20.42 21.33
N GLY A 54 -1.04 -19.40 21.62
CA GLY A 54 -0.57 -18.13 22.18
C GLY A 54 0.26 -17.25 21.23
N ILE A 55 0.03 -17.30 19.92
CA ILE A 55 0.71 -16.43 18.95
C ILE A 55 -0.25 -15.42 18.29
N THR A 56 0.29 -14.30 17.85
CA THR A 56 -0.48 -13.30 17.10
C THR A 56 -0.47 -13.63 15.60
N PRO A 57 -1.41 -13.08 14.78
CA PRO A 57 -1.34 -13.19 13.32
C PRO A 57 -0.09 -12.52 12.72
N LEU A 58 0.60 -11.67 13.48
CA LEU A 58 1.84 -11.00 13.05
C LEU A 58 3.04 -11.96 13.07
N HIS A 59 2.96 -13.04 13.86
CA HIS A 59 4.02 -14.02 13.94
C HIS A 59 4.11 -14.81 12.61
N PRO A 60 5.28 -14.94 11.98
CA PRO A 60 5.41 -15.60 10.67
C PRO A 60 4.88 -17.03 10.62
N ARG A 61 5.03 -17.79 11.71
CA ARG A 61 4.43 -19.14 11.89
C ARG A 61 2.91 -19.21 11.73
N ALA A 62 2.19 -18.09 11.87
CA ALA A 62 0.75 -18.02 11.64
C ALA A 62 0.38 -17.81 10.17
N ASN A 63 1.37 -17.79 9.26
CA ASN A 63 1.20 -17.45 7.85
C ASN A 63 1.93 -18.46 6.95
N ASN A 64 1.26 -18.91 5.89
CA ASN A 64 1.83 -19.71 4.81
C ASN A 64 2.41 -18.80 3.73
N LEU A 65 3.49 -18.10 4.08
CA LEU A 65 4.19 -17.19 3.16
C LEU A 65 4.87 -17.92 1.99
N GLY A 66 5.15 -19.21 2.14
CA GLY A 66 5.65 -20.06 1.05
C GLY A 66 4.63 -20.20 -0.08
N LEU A 67 3.37 -20.49 0.27
CA LEU A 67 2.27 -20.52 -0.70
C LEU A 67 2.03 -19.16 -1.36
N ALA A 68 2.16 -18.06 -0.60
CA ALA A 68 2.06 -16.72 -1.16
C ALA A 68 3.15 -16.45 -2.23
N ILE A 69 4.40 -16.84 -1.97
CA ILE A 69 5.51 -16.73 -2.94
C ILE A 69 5.19 -17.53 -4.20
N GLU A 70 4.78 -18.79 -4.06
CA GLU A 70 4.43 -19.66 -5.18
C GLU A 70 3.31 -19.04 -6.03
N HIS A 71 2.23 -18.58 -5.39
CA HIS A 71 1.10 -17.99 -6.10
C HIS A 71 1.48 -16.71 -6.85
N LEU A 72 2.23 -15.81 -6.23
CA LEU A 72 2.68 -14.57 -6.88
C LEU A 72 3.62 -14.87 -8.05
N PHE A 73 4.50 -15.86 -7.92
CA PHE A 73 5.37 -16.31 -8.99
C PHE A 73 4.57 -16.89 -10.17
N LEU A 74 3.59 -17.75 -9.91
CA LEU A 74 2.71 -18.31 -10.96
C LEU A 74 1.89 -17.20 -11.65
N LEU A 75 1.36 -16.24 -10.90
CA LEU A 75 0.64 -15.10 -11.46
C LEU A 75 1.54 -14.23 -12.35
N LYS A 76 2.80 -14.01 -11.97
CA LYS A 76 3.80 -13.34 -12.82
C LYS A 76 4.05 -14.09 -14.14
N GLN A 77 3.95 -15.42 -14.13
CA GLN A 77 4.06 -16.26 -15.34
C GLN A 77 2.77 -16.31 -16.18
N GLY A 78 1.75 -15.51 -15.85
CA GLY A 78 0.48 -15.54 -16.56
C GLY A 78 -0.41 -16.74 -16.21
N LYS A 79 -0.11 -17.48 -15.13
CA LYS A 79 -0.90 -18.64 -14.70
C LYS A 79 -1.92 -18.24 -13.63
N LYS A 80 -3.12 -18.84 -13.68
CA LYS A 80 -4.13 -18.70 -12.62
C LYS A 80 -3.76 -19.52 -11.39
N VAL A 81 -4.18 -19.07 -10.21
CA VAL A 81 -3.94 -19.75 -8.93
C VAL A 81 -5.24 -19.91 -8.15
N LEU A 82 -5.33 -20.95 -7.34
CA LEU A 82 -6.46 -21.18 -6.44
C LEU A 82 -6.07 -20.63 -5.05
N LYS A 83 -6.43 -19.37 -4.79
CA LYS A 83 -6.02 -18.65 -3.58
C LYS A 83 -6.93 -19.02 -2.41
N PRO A 84 -6.40 -19.28 -1.21
CA PRO A 84 -7.23 -19.40 -0.01
C PRO A 84 -8.00 -18.10 0.27
N VAL A 85 -8.99 -18.20 1.15
CA VAL A 85 -9.78 -17.05 1.62
C VAL A 85 -9.86 -17.13 3.14
N TYR A 86 -9.56 -16.02 3.82
CA TYR A 86 -9.72 -15.89 5.26
C TYR A 86 -10.90 -14.98 5.60
N ASP A 87 -11.91 -15.52 6.28
CA ASP A 87 -13.09 -14.75 6.68
C ASP A 87 -12.85 -14.07 8.03
N HIS A 88 -12.82 -12.73 8.01
CA HIS A 88 -12.62 -11.94 9.23
C HIS A 88 -13.82 -11.93 10.18
N SER A 89 -15.03 -12.21 9.68
CA SER A 89 -16.26 -12.24 10.47
C SER A 89 -16.26 -13.44 11.42
N THR A 90 -16.02 -14.64 10.88
CA THR A 90 -15.92 -15.89 11.64
C THR A 90 -14.53 -16.08 12.25
N GLY A 91 -13.49 -15.55 11.60
CA GLY A 91 -12.09 -15.80 11.95
C GLY A 91 -11.60 -17.19 11.52
N SER A 92 -12.17 -17.75 10.46
CA SER A 92 -11.89 -19.08 9.91
C SER A 92 -11.55 -19.03 8.42
N PHE A 93 -11.14 -20.16 7.85
CA PHE A 93 -10.94 -20.31 6.40
C PHE A 93 -12.26 -20.50 5.68
N GLY A 94 -12.38 -19.87 4.51
CA GLY A 94 -13.51 -20.04 3.58
C GLY A 94 -13.12 -20.83 2.34
N ASP A 95 -14.05 -20.92 1.38
CA ASP A 95 -13.79 -21.56 0.10
C ASP A 95 -12.73 -20.80 -0.70
N PRO A 96 -11.76 -21.49 -1.31
CA PRO A 96 -10.73 -20.83 -2.10
C PRO A 96 -11.29 -20.26 -3.41
N GLU A 97 -10.67 -19.20 -3.91
CA GLU A 97 -11.10 -18.51 -5.12
C GLU A 97 -10.03 -18.53 -6.23
N TRP A 98 -10.48 -18.59 -7.47
CA TRP A 98 -9.58 -18.46 -8.62
C TRP A 98 -9.13 -17.01 -8.80
N VAL A 99 -7.82 -16.83 -8.85
CA VAL A 99 -7.20 -15.55 -9.19
C VAL A 99 -6.51 -15.69 -10.54
N VAL A 100 -6.86 -14.81 -11.48
CA VAL A 100 -6.23 -14.73 -12.81
C VAL A 100 -5.35 -13.49 -12.90
N PRO A 101 -4.27 -13.53 -13.69
CA PRO A 101 -3.48 -12.34 -13.99
C PRO A 101 -4.32 -11.26 -14.67
N VAL A 102 -4.18 -10.02 -14.20
CA VAL A 102 -4.81 -8.82 -14.75
C VAL A 102 -3.76 -7.70 -14.81
N PRO A 103 -3.99 -6.55 -15.46
CA PRO A 103 -2.96 -5.53 -15.65
C PRO A 103 -2.26 -5.04 -14.38
N TYR A 104 -2.97 -5.01 -13.24
CA TYR A 104 -2.43 -4.62 -11.93
C TYR A 104 -2.77 -5.65 -10.85
N ILE A 105 -1.76 -6.14 -10.13
CA ILE A 105 -1.95 -6.98 -8.96
C ILE A 105 -1.43 -6.23 -7.73
N ILE A 106 -2.32 -5.96 -6.77
CA ILE A 106 -1.98 -5.27 -5.53
C ILE A 106 -2.03 -6.27 -4.39
N CYS A 107 -0.88 -6.55 -3.79
CA CYS A 107 -0.74 -7.40 -2.62
C CYS A 107 -0.64 -6.55 -1.36
N GLU A 108 -1.53 -6.74 -0.40
CA GLU A 108 -1.53 -5.95 0.84
C GLU A 108 -1.58 -6.83 2.07
N GLY A 109 -0.98 -6.38 3.15
CA GLY A 109 -1.16 -7.00 4.47
C GLY A 109 0.03 -6.80 5.39
N LEU A 110 0.20 -7.75 6.32
CA LEU A 110 1.24 -7.67 7.35
C LEU A 110 2.64 -8.05 6.83
N HIS A 111 2.72 -9.00 5.89
CA HIS A 111 3.98 -9.62 5.43
C HIS A 111 4.27 -9.61 3.92
N PRO A 112 3.79 -8.67 3.08
CA PRO A 112 4.10 -8.67 1.65
C PRO A 112 5.58 -8.71 1.29
N PHE A 113 6.50 -8.27 2.15
CA PHE A 113 7.95 -8.25 1.86
C PHE A 113 8.77 -8.96 2.93
N PHE A 114 8.16 -9.86 3.70
CA PHE A 114 8.81 -10.46 4.86
C PHE A 114 10.07 -11.25 4.47
N PHE A 115 10.04 -11.95 3.34
CA PHE A 115 11.21 -12.57 2.73
C PHE A 115 11.73 -11.73 1.57
N ARG A 116 13.06 -11.71 1.40
CA ARG A 116 13.70 -11.01 0.29
C ARG A 116 13.22 -11.54 -1.08
N SER A 117 13.10 -12.86 -1.21
CA SER A 117 12.57 -13.52 -2.42
C SER A 117 11.16 -13.08 -2.77
N LEU A 118 10.32 -12.84 -1.75
CA LEU A 118 8.97 -12.31 -1.93
C LEU A 118 9.02 -10.84 -2.35
N ALA A 119 9.87 -10.03 -1.69
CA ALA A 119 10.05 -8.61 -2.02
C ALA A 119 10.48 -8.39 -3.48
N GLU A 120 11.30 -9.30 -4.04
CA GLU A 120 11.77 -9.24 -5.42
C GLU A 120 10.69 -9.55 -6.47
N LEU A 121 9.54 -10.06 -6.06
CA LEU A 121 8.41 -10.28 -6.97
C LEU A 121 7.64 -8.99 -7.30
N TYR A 122 7.88 -7.87 -6.61
CA TYR A 122 7.13 -6.63 -6.83
C TYR A 122 7.89 -5.64 -7.72
N ASP A 123 7.14 -5.00 -8.62
CA ASP A 123 7.63 -3.86 -9.40
C ASP A 123 7.66 -2.56 -8.56
N MET A 124 6.84 -2.50 -7.50
CA MET A 124 6.86 -1.40 -6.53
C MET A 124 6.45 -1.87 -5.14
N LYS A 125 7.23 -1.48 -4.13
CA LYS A 125 7.05 -1.85 -2.73
C LYS A 125 6.70 -0.62 -1.89
N VAL A 126 5.58 -0.67 -1.20
CA VAL A 126 5.10 0.42 -0.35
C VAL A 126 5.02 -0.01 1.09
N TYR A 127 5.60 0.78 1.98
CA TYR A 127 5.29 0.68 3.40
C TYR A 127 4.29 1.77 3.78
N TYR A 128 3.10 1.36 4.20
CA TYR A 128 1.99 2.24 4.53
C TYR A 128 1.84 2.34 6.06
N ASP A 129 2.13 3.51 6.59
CA ASP A 129 2.13 3.81 8.02
C ASP A 129 1.14 4.93 8.36
N THR A 130 0.80 5.03 9.64
CA THR A 130 -0.06 6.08 10.16
C THR A 130 0.43 6.46 11.55
N GLN A 131 0.50 7.76 11.83
CA GLN A 131 0.85 8.29 13.14
C GLN A 131 0.05 7.59 14.24
N MET A 132 0.75 7.22 15.32
CA MET A 132 0.19 6.38 16.38
C MET A 132 -1.12 6.94 16.95
N ASP A 133 -1.21 8.26 17.15
CA ASP A 133 -2.42 8.90 17.68
C ASP A 133 -3.63 8.73 16.76
N LEU A 134 -3.45 8.90 15.44
CA LEU A 134 -4.50 8.67 14.45
C LEU A 134 -4.96 7.22 14.47
N LYS A 135 -3.99 6.30 14.43
CA LYS A 135 -4.25 4.86 14.41
C LYS A 135 -4.95 4.39 15.69
N PHE A 136 -4.53 4.90 16.84
CA PHE A 136 -5.18 4.64 18.12
C PHE A 136 -6.63 5.13 18.10
N ASN A 137 -6.85 6.39 17.72
CA ASN A 137 -8.19 6.98 17.66
C ASN A 137 -9.13 6.22 16.71
N TRP A 138 -8.64 5.83 15.53
CA TRP A 138 -9.42 5.05 14.57
C TRP A 138 -9.72 3.65 15.09
N LYS A 139 -8.73 2.98 15.71
CA LYS A 139 -8.94 1.64 16.26
C LYS A 139 -9.91 1.65 17.42
N VAL A 140 -9.79 2.62 18.34
CA VAL A 140 -10.75 2.83 19.44
C VAL A 140 -12.14 3.06 18.88
N LYS A 141 -12.32 4.07 18.00
CA LYS A 141 -13.63 4.41 17.43
C LYS A 141 -14.30 3.21 16.75
N ARG A 142 -13.54 2.42 16.00
CA ARG A 142 -14.03 1.25 15.28
C ARG A 142 -14.35 0.09 16.20
N ASP A 143 -13.42 -0.32 17.07
CA ASP A 143 -13.60 -1.51 17.91
C ASP A 143 -14.61 -1.28 19.06
N THR A 144 -14.76 -0.05 19.55
CA THR A 144 -15.83 0.26 20.52
C THR A 144 -17.20 0.27 19.87
N ALA A 145 -17.34 0.85 18.66
CA ALA A 145 -18.61 0.96 17.96
C ALA A 145 -19.07 -0.35 17.30
N GLU A 146 -18.17 -1.09 16.65
CA GLU A 146 -18.52 -2.26 15.84
C GLU A 146 -18.40 -3.58 16.62
N ARG A 147 -17.56 -3.63 17.67
CA ARG A 147 -17.21 -4.88 18.36
C ARG A 147 -17.49 -4.86 19.86
N GLY A 148 -17.99 -3.73 20.40
CA GLY A 148 -18.36 -3.59 21.81
C GLY A 148 -17.16 -3.63 22.78
N TYR A 149 -15.94 -3.36 22.30
CA TYR A 149 -14.76 -3.37 23.15
C TYR A 149 -14.70 -2.10 24.01
N THR A 150 -14.06 -2.18 25.18
CA THR A 150 -13.68 -0.99 25.96
C THR A 150 -12.38 -0.37 25.44
N VAL A 151 -12.13 0.90 25.74
CA VAL A 151 -10.88 1.58 25.36
C VAL A 151 -9.67 0.86 25.95
N GLU A 152 -9.77 0.35 27.17
CA GLU A 152 -8.72 -0.40 27.86
C GLU A 152 -8.41 -1.72 27.14
N GLN A 153 -9.44 -2.41 26.65
CA GLN A 153 -9.27 -3.65 25.88
C GLN A 153 -8.53 -3.36 24.56
N VAL A 154 -8.90 -2.30 23.85
CA VAL A 154 -8.21 -1.85 22.63
C VAL A 154 -6.75 -1.50 22.93
N ALA A 155 -6.50 -0.72 23.98
CA ALA A 155 -5.15 -0.34 24.39
C ALA A 155 -4.29 -1.54 24.82
N LYS A 156 -4.90 -2.57 25.44
CA LYS A 156 -4.23 -3.82 25.79
C LYS A 156 -3.85 -4.60 24.54
N GLU A 157 -4.75 -4.71 23.56
CA GLU A 157 -4.47 -5.41 22.31
C GLU A 157 -3.33 -4.74 21.51
N ILE A 158 -3.33 -3.40 21.44
CA ILE A 158 -2.24 -2.64 20.78
C ILE A 158 -0.90 -2.94 21.46
N ARG A 159 -0.84 -2.91 22.79
CA ARG A 159 0.38 -3.19 23.56
C ARG A 159 0.89 -4.61 23.33
N LEU A 160 -0.01 -5.60 23.33
CA LEU A 160 0.34 -7.00 23.11
C LEU A 160 0.97 -7.24 21.73
N ARG A 161 0.50 -6.52 20.70
CA ARG A 161 1.01 -6.66 19.32
C ARG A 161 2.31 -5.92 19.07
N GLN A 162 2.68 -4.96 19.92
CA GLN A 162 3.77 -4.03 19.65
C GLN A 162 5.13 -4.73 19.49
N ARG A 163 5.38 -5.80 20.26
CA ARG A 163 6.60 -6.62 20.11
C ARG A 163 6.67 -7.28 18.73
N ASP A 164 5.57 -7.90 18.31
CA ASP A 164 5.52 -8.63 17.04
C ASP A 164 5.53 -7.67 15.84
N ILE A 165 4.91 -6.48 15.96
CA ILE A 165 5.01 -5.43 14.95
C ILE A 165 6.47 -5.04 14.72
N ARG A 166 7.21 -4.73 15.79
CA ARG A 166 8.64 -4.35 15.70
C ARG A 166 9.51 -5.46 15.12
N ASN A 167 9.17 -6.72 15.40
CA ASN A 167 9.98 -7.86 14.98
C ASN A 167 9.64 -8.37 13.58
N PHE A 168 8.38 -8.27 13.16
CA PHE A 168 7.89 -8.99 11.98
C PHE A 168 7.21 -8.11 10.93
N VAL A 169 6.79 -6.88 11.27
CA VAL A 169 6.13 -5.96 10.31
C VAL A 169 7.05 -4.79 9.95
N GLU A 170 7.47 -4.01 10.94
CA GLU A 170 8.28 -2.80 10.76
C GLU A 170 9.56 -3.02 9.94
N PRO A 171 10.32 -4.12 10.09
CA PRO A 171 11.56 -4.30 9.34
C PRO A 171 11.39 -4.24 7.81
N GLN A 172 10.20 -4.56 7.29
CA GLN A 172 9.90 -4.50 5.86
C GLN A 172 10.00 -3.09 5.28
N CYS A 173 9.91 -2.04 6.09
CA CYS A 173 10.07 -0.66 5.60
C CYS A 173 11.46 -0.38 5.01
N ALA A 174 12.50 -1.11 5.42
CA ALA A 174 13.84 -0.99 4.85
C ALA A 174 13.90 -1.43 3.38
N LEU A 175 12.99 -2.32 2.98
CA LEU A 175 12.85 -2.83 1.61
C LEU A 175 11.91 -1.99 0.75
N ALA A 176 11.17 -1.02 1.31
CA ALA A 176 10.18 -0.26 0.57
C ALA A 176 10.84 0.75 -0.39
N ASP A 177 10.24 0.91 -1.57
CA ASP A 177 10.61 1.95 -2.54
C ASP A 177 9.93 3.28 -2.18
N ILE A 178 8.76 3.20 -1.54
CA ILE A 178 7.98 4.35 -1.07
C ILE A 178 7.48 4.08 0.34
N ILE A 179 7.58 5.07 1.20
CA ILE A 179 6.89 5.06 2.49
C ILE A 179 5.83 6.15 2.47
N ILE A 180 4.58 5.76 2.72
CA ILE A 180 3.47 6.69 2.89
C ILE A 180 3.11 6.71 4.37
N LYS A 181 3.20 7.87 5.00
CA LYS A 181 2.80 8.04 6.40
C LYS A 181 1.71 9.09 6.53
N LEU A 182 0.53 8.66 6.99
CA LEU A 182 -0.52 9.60 7.38
C LEU A 182 -0.20 10.21 8.74
N LYS A 183 -0.46 11.52 8.88
CA LYS A 183 -0.24 12.25 10.14
C LYS A 183 -1.30 13.30 10.35
N ILE A 184 -1.38 13.83 11.56
CA ILE A 184 -2.28 14.94 11.87
C ILE A 184 -1.75 16.19 11.16
N SER A 185 -2.61 16.85 10.39
CA SER A 185 -2.33 18.18 9.82
C SER A 185 -3.21 19.22 10.51
N LYS A 186 -2.61 20.37 10.84
CA LYS A 186 -3.35 21.54 11.33
C LYS A 186 -3.84 22.45 10.19
N THR A 187 -3.33 22.25 8.98
CA THR A 187 -3.55 23.14 7.83
C THR A 187 -4.42 22.52 6.73
N SER A 188 -4.64 21.21 6.73
CA SER A 188 -5.60 20.56 5.84
C SER A 188 -7.02 20.62 6.40
N SER A 189 -8.01 20.84 5.54
CA SER A 189 -9.43 20.77 5.92
C SER A 189 -9.84 19.40 6.45
N SER A 190 -9.14 18.33 6.03
CA SER A 190 -9.39 16.96 6.48
C SER A 190 -8.72 16.62 7.83
N ALA A 191 -7.91 17.54 8.38
CA ALA A 191 -7.00 17.30 9.50
C ALA A 191 -5.97 16.17 9.27
N ILE A 192 -5.80 15.70 8.03
CA ILE A 192 -4.84 14.65 7.65
C ILE A 192 -3.80 15.22 6.69
N GLY A 193 -2.54 15.09 7.06
CA GLY A 193 -1.38 15.31 6.19
C GLY A 193 -0.76 13.98 5.77
N VAL A 194 0.07 14.03 4.73
CA VAL A 194 0.79 12.87 4.20
C VAL A 194 2.27 13.19 4.12
N ASP A 195 3.12 12.31 4.65
CA ASP A 195 4.53 12.26 4.29
C ASP A 195 4.73 11.16 3.25
N TRP A 196 5.16 11.57 2.06
CA TRP A 196 5.66 10.69 1.02
C TRP A 196 7.18 10.62 1.14
N LYS A 197 7.74 9.43 1.33
CA LYS A 197 9.19 9.25 1.48
C LYS A 197 9.74 8.32 0.43
N GLU A 198 10.88 8.70 -0.14
CA GLU A 198 11.60 7.91 -1.15
C GLU A 198 13.11 7.92 -0.84
N PRO A 199 13.83 6.87 -1.20
CA PRO A 199 15.29 6.86 -1.09
C PRO A 199 15.94 8.00 -1.85
N VAL A 200 17.06 8.53 -1.33
CA VAL A 200 17.78 9.65 -1.97
C VAL A 200 18.41 9.25 -3.31
N ASP A 201 18.79 7.99 -3.42
CA ASP A 201 19.41 7.35 -4.58
C ASP A 201 18.43 7.04 -5.72
N ASP A 202 17.12 6.93 -5.45
CA ASP A 202 16.09 6.77 -6.49
C ASP A 202 14.81 7.60 -6.24
N PRO A 203 14.87 8.93 -6.42
CA PRO A 203 13.80 9.82 -5.98
C PRO A 203 12.85 10.20 -7.11
N TRP A 204 11.90 9.32 -7.44
CA TRP A 204 10.88 9.57 -8.48
C TRP A 204 10.16 10.91 -8.28
N LEU A 205 9.57 11.16 -7.12
CA LEU A 205 8.77 12.37 -6.87
C LEU A 205 9.64 13.64 -6.93
N LYS A 206 10.87 13.58 -6.41
CA LYS A 206 11.82 14.70 -6.42
C LYS A 206 12.17 15.15 -7.84
N LYS A 207 12.24 14.22 -8.79
CA LYS A 207 12.57 14.54 -10.20
C LYS A 207 11.53 15.52 -10.78
N TYR A 208 10.26 15.32 -10.46
CA TYR A 208 9.15 16.16 -10.92
C TYR A 208 8.94 17.41 -10.06
N LEU A 209 9.21 17.36 -8.76
CA LEU A 209 9.00 18.53 -7.89
C LEU A 209 9.99 19.67 -8.13
N LYS A 210 11.14 19.44 -8.78
CA LYS A 210 12.03 20.53 -9.20
C LYS A 210 11.35 21.55 -10.13
N SER A 211 10.27 21.15 -10.82
CA SER A 211 9.50 22.02 -11.70
C SER A 211 8.24 22.61 -11.06
N CYS A 212 8.00 22.37 -9.77
CA CYS A 212 6.83 22.89 -9.06
C CYS A 212 7.21 23.91 -8.00
N ASN A 213 6.41 24.97 -7.83
CA ASN A 213 6.54 25.85 -6.68
C ASN A 213 5.46 25.54 -5.63
N PHE A 214 5.70 24.53 -4.78
CA PHE A 214 4.84 24.22 -3.63
C PHE A 214 5.50 24.69 -2.33
N ASP A 215 5.42 25.98 -2.05
CA ASP A 215 6.01 26.57 -0.83
C ASP A 215 5.52 25.90 0.47
N ASP A 216 4.32 25.31 0.44
CA ASP A 216 3.72 24.59 1.57
C ASP A 216 4.23 23.15 1.75
N TRP A 217 4.88 22.58 0.73
CA TRP A 217 5.36 21.19 0.81
C TRP A 217 6.70 21.16 1.50
N LYS A 218 6.73 20.55 2.68
CA LYS A 218 7.99 20.37 3.41
C LYS A 218 8.84 19.33 2.68
N CYS A 219 9.92 19.78 2.06
CA CYS A 219 10.92 18.91 1.46
C CYS A 219 12.19 18.90 2.31
N PHE A 220 12.51 17.77 2.92
CA PHE A 220 13.73 17.60 3.71
C PHE A 220 14.26 16.17 3.61
N ASN A 221 15.45 15.94 4.14
CA ASN A 221 16.04 14.62 4.22
C ASN A 221 15.98 14.11 5.66
N GLU A 222 15.67 12.83 5.83
CA GLU A 222 15.73 12.17 7.14
C GLU A 222 16.35 10.78 7.02
N TRP A 223 16.81 10.23 8.15
CA TRP A 223 17.17 8.82 8.24
C TRP A 223 15.95 8.01 8.65
N TYR A 224 15.60 7.00 7.86
CA TYR A 224 14.50 6.10 8.14
C TYR A 224 14.92 4.67 7.79
N ALA A 225 14.75 3.74 8.73
CA ALA A 225 15.08 2.33 8.55
C ALA A 225 16.52 2.07 8.03
N GLY A 226 17.50 2.86 8.50
CA GLY A 226 18.90 2.73 8.09
C GLY A 226 19.23 3.30 6.71
N ARG A 227 18.30 4.02 6.06
CA ARG A 227 18.50 4.67 4.77
C ARG A 227 18.22 6.17 4.85
N LYS A 228 18.93 6.95 4.05
CA LYS A 228 18.63 8.38 3.87
C LYS A 228 17.47 8.50 2.88
N MET A 229 16.40 9.14 3.30
CA MET A 229 15.17 9.32 2.53
C MET A 229 14.95 10.82 2.25
N ASN A 230 14.41 11.15 1.07
CA ASN A 230 13.72 12.41 0.86
C ASN A 230 12.31 12.29 1.43
N VAL A 231 11.85 13.31 2.15
CA VAL A 231 10.49 13.41 2.69
C VAL A 231 9.81 14.58 2.02
N PHE A 232 8.63 14.31 1.46
CA PHE A 232 7.73 15.30 0.88
C PHE A 232 6.45 15.32 1.72
N GLY A 233 6.35 16.33 2.58
CA GLY A 233 5.22 16.52 3.46
C GLY A 233 4.12 17.34 2.79
N ILE A 234 3.05 16.70 2.35
CA ILE A 234 1.83 17.33 1.83
C ILE A 234 0.94 17.66 3.03
N GLN A 235 0.88 18.93 3.42
CA GLN A 235 0.22 19.36 4.67
C GLN A 235 -1.10 20.11 4.45
N SER A 236 -1.19 20.88 3.37
CA SER A 236 -2.36 21.70 3.01
C SER A 236 -3.10 21.08 1.83
N ASP A 237 -4.36 21.50 1.69
CA ASP A 237 -5.16 21.18 0.51
C ASP A 237 -4.60 21.94 -0.69
N LEU A 238 -4.63 21.33 -1.88
CA LEU A 238 -4.20 22.01 -3.09
C LEU A 238 -5.30 22.91 -3.66
N THR A 239 -4.89 24.06 -4.19
CA THR A 239 -5.74 24.87 -5.05
C THR A 239 -5.95 24.19 -6.40
N GLN A 240 -6.97 24.63 -7.14
CA GLN A 240 -7.23 24.10 -8.49
C GLN A 240 -6.07 24.38 -9.46
N ASP A 241 -5.41 25.53 -9.33
CA ASP A 241 -4.27 25.87 -10.19
C ASP A 241 -3.05 25.01 -9.87
N GLN A 242 -2.80 24.72 -8.59
CA GLN A 242 -1.77 23.76 -8.17
C GLN A 242 -2.07 22.34 -8.68
N LEU A 243 -3.34 21.91 -8.69
CA LEU A 243 -3.71 20.61 -9.26
C LEU A 243 -3.48 20.59 -10.77
N LYS A 244 -3.78 21.66 -11.51
CA LYS A 244 -3.50 21.77 -12.95
C LYS A 244 -2.00 21.75 -13.24
N GLU A 245 -1.21 22.46 -12.44
CA GLU A 245 0.26 22.45 -12.52
C GLU A 245 0.81 21.04 -12.31
N LEU A 246 0.39 20.33 -11.25
CA LEU A 246 0.72 18.92 -11.03
C LEU A 246 0.29 18.04 -12.20
N SER A 247 -0.91 18.27 -12.72
CA SER A 247 -1.46 17.50 -13.84
C SER A 247 -0.59 17.61 -15.09
N SER A 248 -0.11 18.81 -15.38
CA SER A 248 0.81 19.08 -16.50
C SER A 248 2.15 18.37 -16.27
N ILE A 249 2.76 18.57 -15.10
CA ILE A 249 4.13 18.11 -14.80
C ILE A 249 4.23 16.58 -14.77
N PHE A 250 3.26 15.91 -14.15
CA PHE A 250 3.26 14.46 -14.04
C PHE A 250 2.59 13.77 -15.24
N SER A 251 2.08 14.54 -16.21
CA SER A 251 1.26 14.04 -17.32
C SER A 251 0.12 13.16 -16.81
N ILE A 252 -0.61 13.66 -15.80
CA ILE A 252 -1.67 12.91 -15.13
C ILE A 252 -2.78 12.63 -16.15
N SER A 253 -3.10 11.35 -16.34
CA SER A 253 -4.11 10.92 -17.29
C SER A 253 -5.50 11.45 -16.94
N GLN A 254 -6.26 11.85 -17.96
CA GLN A 254 -7.62 12.39 -17.79
C GLN A 254 -8.56 11.46 -17.02
N ASP A 255 -8.43 10.14 -17.17
CA ASP A 255 -9.27 9.17 -16.46
C ASP A 255 -8.94 9.06 -14.95
N VAL A 256 -7.76 9.54 -14.52
CA VAL A 256 -7.42 9.70 -13.09
C VAL A 256 -7.99 11.01 -12.59
N LEU A 257 -7.81 12.11 -13.33
CA LEU A 257 -8.30 13.44 -12.95
C LEU A 257 -9.83 13.48 -12.85
N SER A 258 -10.54 12.85 -13.79
CA SER A 258 -12.01 12.83 -13.80
C SER A 258 -12.62 12.10 -12.59
N LYS A 259 -11.83 11.30 -11.86
CA LYS A 259 -12.25 10.57 -10.66
C LYS A 259 -11.97 11.34 -9.37
N VAL A 260 -11.26 12.47 -9.46
CA VAL A 260 -11.01 13.37 -8.33
C VAL A 260 -12.07 14.45 -8.35
N LYS A 261 -12.91 14.52 -7.31
CA LYS A 261 -13.92 15.59 -7.20
C LYS A 261 -13.22 16.94 -6.96
N GLU A 262 -13.65 17.96 -7.69
CA GLU A 262 -13.08 19.32 -7.70
C GLU A 262 -13.04 20.02 -6.33
N LYS A 263 -13.90 19.66 -5.37
CA LYS A 263 -14.05 20.43 -4.11
C LYS A 263 -13.16 20.01 -2.95
N GLU A 264 -12.31 19.00 -3.10
CA GLU A 264 -11.50 18.50 -1.98
C GLU A 264 -10.23 17.82 -2.51
N VAL A 265 -9.18 18.61 -2.79
CA VAL A 265 -7.83 18.10 -3.11
C VAL A 265 -6.98 18.10 -1.83
N VAL A 266 -7.50 17.40 -0.83
CA VAL A 266 -6.83 17.20 0.47
C VAL A 266 -5.55 16.36 0.30
N PRO A 267 -4.56 16.46 1.20
CA PRO A 267 -3.27 15.77 1.07
C PRO A 267 -3.36 14.28 0.71
N TYR A 268 -4.31 13.56 1.30
CA TYR A 268 -4.54 12.14 1.00
C TYR A 268 -4.90 11.89 -0.46
N ARG A 269 -5.79 12.70 -1.03
CA ARG A 269 -6.21 12.56 -2.43
C ARG A 269 -5.11 12.97 -3.40
N THR A 270 -4.36 14.03 -3.08
CA THR A 270 -3.15 14.40 -3.82
C THR A 270 -2.17 13.22 -3.89
N MET A 271 -1.90 12.58 -2.75
CA MET A 271 -1.04 11.41 -2.69
C MET A 271 -1.57 10.26 -3.55
N LEU A 272 -2.87 9.95 -3.48
CA LEU A 272 -3.49 8.89 -4.30
C LEU A 272 -3.30 9.14 -5.81
N VAL A 273 -3.46 10.38 -6.26
CA VAL A 273 -3.30 10.77 -7.66
C VAL A 273 -1.85 10.58 -8.14
N LEU A 274 -0.89 11.06 -7.36
CA LEU A 274 0.54 10.89 -7.66
C LEU A 274 0.91 9.39 -7.70
N PHE A 275 0.41 8.63 -6.74
CA PHE A 275 0.65 7.19 -6.65
C PHE A 275 0.07 6.41 -7.84
N ALA A 276 -1.19 6.68 -8.21
CA ALA A 276 -1.81 6.09 -9.39
C ALA A 276 -1.06 6.46 -10.68
N THR A 277 -0.57 7.70 -10.78
CA THR A 277 0.24 8.16 -11.91
C THR A 277 1.55 7.38 -12.01
N ARG A 278 2.26 7.18 -10.90
CA ARG A 278 3.48 6.35 -10.86
C ARG A 278 3.21 4.92 -11.33
N ILE A 279 2.14 4.28 -10.85
CA ILE A 279 1.77 2.92 -11.28
C ILE A 279 1.53 2.84 -12.79
N LYS A 280 0.83 3.84 -13.37
CA LYS A 280 0.60 3.89 -14.80
C LYS A 280 1.89 4.09 -15.60
N GLN A 281 2.85 4.87 -15.09
CA GLN A 281 4.16 5.02 -15.73
C GLN A 281 4.96 3.71 -15.72
N ILE A 282 4.91 2.93 -14.64
CA ILE A 282 5.51 1.59 -14.58
C ILE A 282 4.89 0.68 -15.64
N ARG A 283 3.55 0.65 -15.73
CA ARG A 283 2.83 -0.13 -16.76
C ARG A 283 3.26 0.25 -18.17
N ALA A 284 3.28 1.55 -18.48
CA ALA A 284 3.66 2.05 -19.79
C ALA A 284 5.11 1.70 -20.17
N SER A 285 5.98 1.51 -19.17
CA SER A 285 7.37 1.07 -19.39
C SER A 285 7.42 -0.41 -19.75
N LYS A 286 6.70 -1.27 -19.02
CA LYS A 286 6.55 -2.70 -19.36
C LYS A 286 5.95 -2.92 -20.76
N ASP A 287 4.90 -2.19 -21.11
CA ASP A 287 4.27 -2.30 -22.44
C ASP A 287 5.23 -1.89 -23.58
N LYS A 288 6.23 -1.05 -23.31
CA LYS A 288 7.27 -0.69 -24.29
C LYS A 288 8.32 -1.79 -24.43
N GLU A 289 8.76 -2.38 -23.32
CA GLU A 289 9.72 -3.49 -23.31
C GLU A 289 9.17 -4.70 -24.08
N GLU A 290 7.91 -5.07 -23.85
CA GLU A 290 7.24 -6.13 -24.62
C GLU A 290 7.30 -5.85 -26.14
N LYS A 291 7.00 -4.62 -26.56
CA LYS A 291 7.02 -4.23 -27.98
C LYS A 291 8.41 -4.27 -28.62
N VAL A 292 9.47 -4.04 -27.85
CA VAL A 292 10.86 -4.14 -28.35
C VAL A 292 11.21 -5.61 -28.56
N VAL A 293 10.94 -6.48 -27.59
CA VAL A 293 11.19 -7.92 -27.70
C VAL A 293 10.47 -8.53 -28.90
N PHE A 294 9.22 -8.12 -29.16
CA PHE A 294 8.48 -8.59 -30.34
C PHE A 294 9.06 -8.07 -31.68
N LYS A 295 9.71 -6.91 -31.70
CA LYS A 295 10.35 -6.39 -32.92
C LYS A 295 11.66 -7.09 -33.25
N ASP A 296 12.41 -7.51 -32.22
CA ASP A 296 13.69 -8.20 -32.40
C ASP A 296 13.50 -9.71 -32.67
N ALA A 297 12.28 -10.24 -32.47
CA ALA A 297 11.93 -11.64 -32.69
C ALA A 297 11.27 -11.94 -34.06
N VAL A 298 11.07 -10.91 -34.90
CA VAL A 298 10.47 -11.00 -36.26
C VAL A 298 11.51 -10.65 -37.31
#